data_AF-A0A2W6DFZ4-F1
#
_entry.id   AF-A0A2W6DFZ4-F1
#
_cell.length_a   1.000
_cell.length_b   1.000
_cell.length_c   1.000
_cell.angle_alpha   90.00
_cell.angle_beta   90.00
_cell.angle_gamma   90.00
#
_symmetry.space_group_name_H-M   'P 1'
#
loop_
_entity.id
_entity.type
_entity.pdbx_description
1 polymer ?
#
loop_
_entity_poly.entity_id
_entity_poly.type
_entity_poly.pdbx_seq_one_letter_code
_entity_poly.pdbx_strand_id
1 'polypeptide(L)'
;MTSSLVHPDAPDNDRLGGHFDDSFGDSYGDGEQLDLADRQALRRVGGLSTELVDVTEVEYRQLRLERVVLVGVWTTGSLADAENSLAELKALAETAGSQVLDGVIQRRGRPDPATYIGSGKAKELRDIVLSEGADTVVCDGELSPGQLRQLEEVVKVKVIDRTALIL
;
A
#
# COMPACT_ATOMS: atom_id res chain seq x y z
N MET A 1 67.24 -20.74 -0.58
CA MET A 1 67.80 -20.09 0.61
C MET A 1 66.98 -20.53 1.80
N THR A 2 67.69 -21.02 2.83
CA THR A 2 67.23 -21.34 4.21
C THR A 2 66.10 -22.38 4.33
N SER A 3 66.40 -23.65 4.65
CA SER A 3 66.77 -24.16 6.00
C SER A 3 65.56 -24.08 6.93
N SER A 4 65.03 -25.16 7.51
CA SER A 4 65.67 -26.14 8.41
C SER A 4 64.63 -27.28 8.60
N LEU A 5 64.95 -28.58 8.41
CA LEU A 5 65.43 -29.54 9.43
C LEU A 5 64.65 -29.40 10.75
N VAL A 6 64.12 -30.41 11.42
CA VAL A 6 64.26 -31.87 11.44
C VAL A 6 63.16 -32.32 12.41
N HIS A 7 62.52 -33.47 12.23
CA HIS A 7 62.01 -34.21 13.40
C HIS A 7 62.32 -35.71 13.29
N PRO A 8 62.84 -36.32 14.37
CA PRO A 8 63.47 -37.65 14.38
C PRO A 8 62.51 -38.83 14.63
N ASP A 9 63.07 -40.01 14.42
CA ASP A 9 62.56 -41.35 14.71
C ASP A 9 62.11 -41.60 16.17
N ALA A 10 61.09 -42.47 16.24
CA ALA A 10 60.66 -43.49 17.22
C ALA A 10 61.22 -43.52 18.67
N PRO A 11 60.41 -44.00 19.63
CA PRO A 11 60.49 -45.45 19.89
C PRO A 11 59.13 -46.15 20.15
N ASP A 12 59.10 -47.43 19.78
CA ASP A 12 58.23 -48.46 20.36
C ASP A 12 58.50 -48.61 21.87
N ASN A 13 57.44 -48.69 22.70
CA ASN A 13 57.38 -49.64 23.82
C ASN A 13 55.97 -49.72 24.42
N ASP A 14 55.27 -50.81 24.12
CA ASP A 14 54.88 -51.82 25.10
C ASP A 14 54.60 -51.31 26.55
N ARG A 15 53.34 -51.45 27.00
CA ARG A 15 52.90 -52.04 28.29
C ARG A 15 51.87 -51.27 29.12
N LEU A 16 50.86 -52.06 29.49
CA LEU A 16 50.17 -52.14 30.80
C LEU A 16 49.11 -51.08 31.15
N GLY A 17 47.86 -51.52 30.97
CA GLY A 17 46.75 -51.51 31.93
C GLY A 17 46.71 -50.47 33.05
N GLY A 18 45.57 -49.78 33.15
CA GLY A 18 45.19 -48.99 34.31
C GLY A 18 43.78 -48.45 34.15
N HIS A 19 42.90 -48.90 35.02
CA HIS A 19 41.45 -48.68 35.06
C HIS A 19 41.12 -47.27 35.61
N PHE A 20 40.22 -46.57 34.91
CA PHE A 20 39.27 -45.48 35.27
C PHE A 20 39.53 -44.60 36.51
N ASP A 21 39.43 -43.28 36.33
CA ASP A 21 38.48 -42.43 37.08
C ASP A 21 38.19 -41.09 36.35
N ASP A 22 36.99 -40.58 36.60
CA ASP A 22 36.24 -39.47 36.03
C ASP A 22 36.90 -38.06 36.05
N SER A 23 36.71 -37.30 34.96
CA SER A 23 36.02 -35.99 34.97
C SER A 23 36.39 -35.10 33.76
N PHE A 24 35.41 -34.26 33.40
CA PHE A 24 35.45 -33.03 32.60
C PHE A 24 35.15 -33.12 31.09
N GLY A 25 33.99 -32.56 30.72
CA GLY A 25 33.94 -31.63 29.59
C GLY A 25 32.80 -31.83 28.61
N ASP A 26 31.58 -31.45 29.01
CA ASP A 26 30.49 -31.08 28.10
C ASP A 26 30.95 -30.12 27.00
N SER A 27 30.43 -30.32 25.77
CA SER A 27 29.78 -29.27 24.97
C SER A 27 29.75 -29.62 23.48
N TYR A 28 28.68 -30.27 23.02
CA TYR A 28 28.17 -30.07 21.66
C TYR A 28 26.64 -30.06 21.66
N GLY A 29 26.07 -28.86 21.71
CA GLY A 29 25.06 -28.42 20.75
C GLY A 29 23.64 -28.95 20.88
N ASP A 30 22.93 -28.57 21.94
CA ASP A 30 21.48 -28.75 22.08
C ASP A 30 20.70 -27.61 21.36
N GLY A 31 21.01 -27.39 20.08
CA GLY A 31 20.52 -26.24 19.29
C GLY A 31 19.32 -26.54 18.39
N GLU A 32 19.00 -27.81 18.13
CA GLU A 32 17.94 -28.19 17.19
C GLU A 32 16.59 -28.49 17.87
N GLN A 33 16.59 -28.69 19.19
CA GLN A 33 15.40 -29.18 19.89
C GLN A 33 14.41 -28.07 20.28
N LEU A 34 14.86 -26.82 20.37
CA LEU A 34 14.04 -25.66 20.71
C LEU A 34 13.11 -25.21 19.56
N ASP A 35 13.43 -25.52 18.30
CA ASP A 35 12.74 -24.93 17.13
C ASP A 35 11.47 -25.70 16.70
N LEU A 36 11.33 -26.96 17.13
CA LEU A 36 10.15 -27.78 16.82
C LEU A 36 8.97 -27.52 17.77
N ALA A 37 9.26 -27.23 19.04
CA ALA A 37 8.24 -26.97 20.06
C ALA A 37 7.51 -25.65 19.82
N ASP A 38 8.24 -24.59 19.43
CA ASP A 38 7.68 -23.27 19.19
C ASP A 38 6.78 -23.22 17.93
N ARG A 39 7.11 -24.00 16.90
CA ARG A 39 6.30 -24.08 15.66
C ARG A 39 4.99 -24.83 15.86
N GLN A 40 4.91 -25.75 16.82
CA GLN A 40 3.70 -26.51 17.14
C GLN A 40 2.82 -25.82 18.20
N ALA A 41 3.33 -24.76 18.85
CA ALA A 41 2.61 -24.01 19.87
C ALA A 41 1.63 -23.01 19.25
N LEU A 42 0.47 -23.49 18.77
CA LEU A 42 -0.67 -22.62 18.49
C LEU A 42 -1.18 -22.02 19.81
N ARG A 43 -0.81 -20.76 20.08
CA ARG A 43 -1.29 -20.01 21.25
C ARG A 43 -2.67 -19.44 20.94
N ARG A 44 -3.69 -19.88 21.68
CA ARG A 44 -5.03 -19.29 21.59
C ARG A 44 -4.96 -17.83 22.05
N VAL A 45 -5.24 -16.88 21.17
CA VAL A 45 -5.44 -15.47 21.54
C VAL A 45 -6.82 -15.35 22.17
N GLY A 46 -6.85 -15.14 23.49
CA GLY A 46 -8.09 -14.82 24.21
C GLY A 46 -8.64 -13.48 23.74
N GLY A 47 -9.96 -13.39 23.54
CA GLY A 47 -10.63 -12.17 23.05
C GLY A 47 -11.18 -12.26 21.63
N LEU A 48 -10.96 -13.37 20.91
CA LEU A 48 -11.63 -13.67 19.64
C LEU A 48 -12.99 -14.38 19.84
N SER A 49 -13.65 -14.14 20.97
CA SER A 49 -14.99 -14.68 21.22
C SER A 49 -16.01 -13.81 20.50
N THR A 50 -16.62 -14.32 19.44
CA THR A 50 -17.88 -13.78 18.92
C THR A 50 -19.03 -14.25 19.79
N GLU A 51 -19.01 -13.91 21.09
CA GLU A 51 -20.27 -13.92 21.81
C GLU A 51 -21.07 -12.77 21.23
N LEU A 52 -22.12 -13.13 20.48
CA LEU A 52 -23.10 -12.20 19.96
C LEU A 52 -23.79 -11.57 21.18
N VAL A 53 -23.23 -10.45 21.64
CA VAL A 53 -24.01 -9.49 22.41
C VAL A 53 -25.11 -9.04 21.46
N ASP A 54 -26.36 -9.23 21.87
CA ASP A 54 -27.52 -8.77 21.12
C ASP A 54 -27.48 -7.23 21.11
N VAL A 55 -26.79 -6.66 20.11
CA VAL A 55 -26.68 -5.22 19.91
C VAL A 55 -28.01 -4.74 19.34
N THR A 56 -29.01 -4.59 20.21
CA THR A 56 -30.26 -3.90 19.89
C THR A 56 -30.11 -2.39 20.05
N GLU A 57 -29.08 -1.82 19.43
CA GLU A 57 -28.99 -0.39 19.15
C GLU A 57 -28.32 -0.25 17.79
N VAL A 58 -29.16 -0.21 16.74
CA VAL A 58 -28.72 0.26 15.42
C VAL A 58 -28.48 1.77 15.57
N GLU A 59 -27.32 2.15 16.10
CA GLU A 59 -26.76 3.46 15.77
C GLU A 59 -26.61 3.46 14.25
N TYR A 60 -27.50 4.17 13.57
CA TYR A 60 -27.34 4.50 12.17
C TYR A 60 -26.03 5.27 12.06
N ARG A 61 -24.92 4.57 11.81
CA ARG A 61 -23.69 5.20 11.34
C ARG A 61 -24.10 5.98 10.11
N GLN A 62 -24.17 7.30 10.24
CA GLN A 62 -24.47 8.15 9.11
C GLN A 62 -23.46 7.81 8.02
N LEU A 63 -23.96 7.31 6.88
CA LEU A 63 -23.13 7.09 5.70
C LEU A 63 -22.60 8.46 5.29
N ARG A 64 -21.32 8.70 5.55
CA ARG A 64 -20.64 9.91 5.11
C ARG A 64 -20.31 9.72 3.64
N LEU A 65 -21.01 10.43 2.77
CA LEU A 65 -20.71 10.45 1.34
C LEU A 65 -19.30 11.00 1.12
N GLU A 66 -18.57 10.41 0.19
CA GLU A 66 -17.26 10.91 -0.22
C GLU A 66 -17.47 12.22 -1.00
N ARG A 67 -16.80 13.30 -0.59
CA ARG A 67 -17.00 14.62 -1.21
C ARG A 67 -16.05 14.77 -2.38
N VAL A 68 -16.57 14.99 -3.59
CA VAL A 68 -15.76 14.93 -4.81
C VAL A 68 -15.85 16.20 -5.66
N VAL A 69 -14.75 16.52 -6.33
CA VAL A 69 -14.72 17.48 -7.44
C VAL A 69 -14.41 16.72 -8.72
N LEU A 70 -15.13 17.03 -9.80
CA LEU A 70 -14.94 16.40 -11.09
C LEU A 70 -13.99 17.22 -11.96
N VAL A 71 -13.20 16.55 -12.79
CA VAL A 71 -12.37 17.22 -13.79
C VAL A 71 -12.37 16.51 -15.13
N GLY A 72 -12.63 17.26 -16.20
CA GLY A 72 -12.63 16.76 -17.57
C GLY A 72 -11.63 17.50 -18.47
N VAL A 73 -10.98 16.77 -19.37
CA VAL A 73 -10.21 17.35 -20.48
C VAL A 73 -10.89 16.97 -21.78
N TRP A 74 -11.37 17.97 -22.53
CA TRP A 74 -11.92 17.73 -23.86
C TRP A 74 -10.93 18.13 -24.94
N THR A 75 -10.70 17.20 -25.87
CA THR A 75 -9.73 17.34 -26.97
C THR A 75 -10.38 17.65 -28.30
N THR A 76 -11.57 17.13 -28.51
CA THR A 76 -12.36 17.26 -29.74
C THR A 76 -13.82 17.54 -29.39
N GLY A 77 -14.64 17.78 -30.42
CA GLY A 77 -16.06 18.06 -30.24
C GLY A 77 -16.34 19.48 -29.71
N SER A 78 -17.57 19.65 -29.22
CA SER A 78 -18.09 20.90 -28.70
C SER A 78 -17.98 20.99 -27.17
N LEU A 79 -18.15 22.20 -26.64
CA LEU A 79 -18.25 22.38 -25.18
C LEU A 79 -19.46 21.61 -24.61
N ALA A 80 -20.58 21.57 -25.34
CA ALA A 80 -21.76 20.84 -24.91
C ALA A 80 -21.50 19.33 -24.77
N ASP A 81 -20.67 18.75 -25.65
CA ASP A 81 -20.27 17.33 -25.53
C ASP A 81 -19.46 17.10 -24.25
N ALA A 82 -18.56 18.03 -23.90
CA ALA A 82 -17.77 17.95 -22.68
C ALA A 82 -18.62 18.12 -21.41
N GLU A 83 -19.59 19.04 -21.43
CA GLU A 83 -20.54 19.24 -20.33
C GLU A 83 -21.43 18.01 -20.14
N ASN A 84 -21.88 17.38 -21.23
CA ASN A 84 -22.64 16.14 -21.17
C ASN A 84 -21.81 14.97 -20.59
N SER A 85 -20.54 14.86 -20.98
CA SER A 85 -19.61 13.86 -20.42
C SER A 85 -19.43 14.06 -18.91
N LEU A 86 -19.25 15.30 -18.47
CA LEU A 86 -19.11 15.61 -17.04
C LEU A 86 -20.41 15.35 -16.27
N ALA A 87 -21.58 15.62 -16.86
CA ALA A 87 -22.88 15.32 -16.26
C ALA A 87 -23.11 13.80 -16.12
N GLU A 88 -22.66 13.00 -17.07
CA GLU A 88 -22.64 11.53 -16.97
C GLU A 88 -21.72 11.09 -15.84
N LEU A 89 -20.48 11.59 -15.79
CA LEU A 89 -19.52 11.26 -14.73
C LEU A 89 -20.07 11.62 -13.33
N LYS A 90 -20.79 12.75 -13.22
CA LYS A 90 -21.50 13.14 -11.99
C LYS A 90 -22.52 12.07 -11.57
N ALA A 91 -23.36 11.63 -12.50
CA ALA A 91 -24.37 10.61 -12.20
C ALA A 91 -23.73 9.27 -11.76
N LEU A 92 -22.59 8.90 -12.36
CA LEU A 92 -21.82 7.73 -11.94
C LEU A 92 -21.27 7.89 -10.52
N ALA A 93 -20.65 9.03 -10.20
CA ALA A 93 -20.11 9.31 -8.88
C ALA A 93 -21.20 9.33 -7.78
N GLU A 94 -22.35 9.94 -8.06
CA GLU A 94 -23.50 9.94 -7.16
C GLU A 94 -24.03 8.52 -6.92
N THR A 95 -24.09 7.69 -7.97
CA THR A 95 -24.49 6.28 -7.87
C THR A 95 -23.48 5.47 -7.04
N ALA A 96 -22.19 5.81 -7.11
CA ALA A 96 -21.13 5.21 -6.32
C ALA A 96 -21.07 5.70 -4.86
N GLY A 97 -22.03 6.53 -4.41
CA GLY A 97 -22.09 7.02 -3.03
C GLY A 97 -21.22 8.24 -2.75
N SER A 98 -20.91 9.03 -3.78
CA SER A 98 -20.21 10.31 -3.64
C SER A 98 -21.17 11.51 -3.66
N GLN A 99 -20.77 12.59 -3.00
CA GLN A 99 -21.38 13.91 -3.13
C GLN A 99 -20.52 14.78 -4.04
N VAL A 100 -21.01 15.10 -5.23
CA VAL A 100 -20.31 15.99 -6.16
C VAL A 100 -20.51 17.45 -5.75
N LEU A 101 -19.40 18.13 -5.44
CA LEU A 101 -19.40 19.53 -4.99
C LEU A 101 -19.23 20.52 -6.15
N ASP A 102 -18.32 20.21 -7.09
CA ASP A 102 -18.01 21.09 -8.22
C ASP A 102 -17.46 20.30 -9.42
N GLY A 103 -17.33 20.95 -10.57
CA GLY A 103 -16.86 20.36 -11.82
C GLY A 103 -16.07 21.33 -12.68
N VAL A 104 -14.88 20.92 -13.11
CA VAL A 104 -13.97 21.74 -13.93
C VAL A 104 -13.76 21.07 -15.29
N ILE A 105 -13.91 21.84 -16.37
CA ILE A 105 -13.62 21.34 -17.71
C ILE A 105 -12.53 22.19 -18.37
N GLN A 106 -11.55 21.54 -19.02
CA GLN A 106 -10.44 22.20 -19.70
C GLN A 106 -10.30 21.75 -21.15
N ARG A 107 -10.28 22.72 -22.08
CA ARG A 107 -9.96 22.46 -23.49
C ARG A 107 -8.46 22.30 -23.69
N ARG A 108 -8.01 21.22 -24.35
CA ARG A 108 -6.59 21.03 -24.73
C ARG A 108 -6.48 20.26 -26.04
N GLY A 109 -5.40 20.42 -26.80
CA GLY A 109 -5.15 19.57 -27.97
C GLY A 109 -4.85 18.10 -27.60
N ARG A 110 -4.34 17.87 -26.39
CA ARG A 110 -4.12 16.55 -25.77
C ARG A 110 -3.98 16.71 -24.26
N PRO A 111 -4.23 15.65 -23.47
CA PRO A 111 -3.92 15.64 -22.05
C PRO A 111 -2.46 16.01 -21.80
N ASP A 112 -2.23 16.74 -20.71
CA ASP A 112 -0.88 17.05 -20.23
C ASP A 112 -0.21 15.76 -19.73
N PRO A 113 1.03 15.46 -20.15
CA PRO A 113 1.70 14.21 -19.77
C PRO A 113 2.04 14.13 -18.27
N ALA A 114 2.11 15.27 -17.57
CA ALA A 114 2.43 15.29 -16.15
C ALA A 114 1.18 15.32 -15.28
N THR A 115 0.17 16.12 -15.60
CA THR A 115 -0.95 16.41 -14.66
C THR A 115 -2.33 16.23 -15.29
N TYR A 116 -2.41 15.69 -16.51
CA TYR A 116 -3.64 15.55 -17.31
C TYR A 116 -4.25 16.89 -17.77
N ILE A 117 -4.45 17.86 -16.86
CA ILE A 117 -5.05 19.18 -17.12
C ILE A 117 -4.01 20.31 -17.32
N GLY A 118 -2.75 20.08 -16.93
CA GLY A 118 -1.66 21.05 -16.96
C GLY A 118 -1.43 21.72 -15.60
N SER A 119 -0.19 22.11 -15.32
CA SER A 119 0.24 22.56 -13.97
C SER A 119 -0.46 23.81 -13.45
N GLY A 120 -0.78 24.78 -14.32
CA GLY A 120 -1.56 25.96 -13.92
C GLY A 120 -2.97 25.58 -13.49
N LYS A 121 -3.64 24.76 -14.30
CA LYS A 121 -5.02 24.31 -14.03
C LYS A 121 -5.09 23.38 -12.82
N ALA A 122 -4.05 22.58 -12.57
CA ALA A 122 -3.96 21.75 -11.38
C ALA A 122 -3.88 22.58 -10.08
N LYS A 123 -3.25 23.75 -10.12
CA LYS A 123 -3.25 24.68 -8.97
C LYS A 123 -4.63 25.32 -8.76
N GLU A 124 -5.30 25.75 -9.84
CA GLU A 124 -6.67 26.24 -9.75
C GLU A 124 -7.61 25.16 -9.18
N LEU A 125 -7.46 23.92 -9.64
CA LEU A 125 -8.23 22.78 -9.14
C LEU A 125 -7.98 22.54 -7.64
N ARG A 126 -6.73 22.65 -7.18
CA ARG A 126 -6.40 22.58 -5.75
C ARG A 126 -7.14 23.65 -4.95
N ASP A 127 -7.21 24.88 -5.45
CA ASP A 127 -7.89 25.97 -4.76
C ASP A 127 -9.40 25.69 -4.64
N ILE A 128 -10.02 25.13 -5.69
CA ILE A 128 -11.43 24.66 -5.67
C ILE A 128 -11.62 23.53 -4.67
N VAL A 129 -10.76 22.52 -4.68
CA VAL A 129 -10.80 21.40 -3.72
C VAL A 129 -10.76 21.92 -2.28
N LEU A 130 -9.91 22.91 -1.99
CA LEU A 130 -9.79 23.51 -0.67
C LEU A 130 -11.01 24.37 -0.29
N SER A 131 -11.54 25.16 -1.22
CA SER A 131 -12.71 26.01 -0.95
C SER A 131 -13.97 25.18 -0.72
N GLU A 132 -14.16 24.14 -1.52
CA GLU A 132 -15.29 23.24 -1.41
C GLU A 132 -15.09 22.24 -0.25
N GLY A 133 -13.84 21.94 0.12
CA GLY A 133 -13.52 20.92 1.12
C GLY A 133 -13.74 19.50 0.60
N ALA A 134 -13.41 19.25 -0.67
CA ALA A 134 -13.50 17.93 -1.26
C ALA A 134 -12.40 16.99 -0.72
N ASP A 135 -12.72 15.70 -0.63
CA ASP A 135 -11.83 14.64 -0.18
C ASP A 135 -11.13 13.94 -1.37
N THR A 136 -11.73 14.04 -2.56
CA THR A 136 -11.30 13.32 -3.77
C THR A 136 -11.55 14.14 -5.04
N VAL A 137 -10.66 13.99 -6.02
CA VAL A 137 -10.84 14.46 -7.40
C VAL A 137 -11.10 13.26 -8.30
N VAL A 138 -12.12 13.35 -9.15
CA VAL A 138 -12.46 12.32 -10.15
C VAL A 138 -12.20 12.85 -11.55
N CYS A 139 -11.30 12.19 -12.27
CA CYS A 139 -10.94 12.54 -13.65
C CYS A 139 -11.81 11.78 -14.66
N ASP A 140 -12.34 12.51 -15.63
CA ASP A 140 -13.22 11.96 -16.67
C ASP A 140 -12.52 11.00 -17.65
N GLY A 141 -11.21 11.17 -17.83
CA GLY A 141 -10.38 10.29 -18.65
C GLY A 141 -9.46 9.39 -17.83
N GLU A 142 -8.92 8.37 -18.50
CA GLU A 142 -7.90 7.49 -17.92
C GLU A 142 -6.60 8.24 -17.64
N LEU A 143 -6.04 7.99 -16.45
CA LEU A 143 -4.80 8.57 -16.01
C LEU A 143 -3.68 7.53 -16.10
N SER A 144 -2.54 7.91 -16.66
CA SER A 144 -1.33 7.12 -16.45
C SER A 144 -0.90 7.18 -14.97
N PRO A 145 -0.16 6.17 -14.45
CA PRO A 145 0.31 6.19 -13.06
C PRO A 145 1.14 7.43 -12.71
N GLY A 146 1.86 7.99 -13.69
CA GLY A 146 2.60 9.24 -13.53
C GLY A 146 1.67 10.44 -13.37
N GLN A 147 0.63 10.54 -14.21
CA GLN A 147 -0.35 11.62 -14.12
C GLN A 147 -1.12 11.60 -12.82
N LEU A 148 -1.55 10.42 -12.36
CA LEU A 148 -2.28 10.26 -11.11
C LEU A 148 -1.44 10.79 -9.93
N ARG A 149 -0.21 10.28 -9.76
CA ARG A 149 0.69 10.70 -8.67
C ARG A 149 1.00 12.18 -8.70
N GLN A 150 1.32 12.72 -9.87
CA GLN A 150 1.64 14.14 -10.01
C GLN A 150 0.42 15.03 -9.76
N LEU A 151 -0.77 14.61 -10.18
CA LEU A 151 -1.98 15.37 -9.89
C LEU A 151 -2.29 15.35 -8.39
N GLU A 152 -2.23 14.17 -7.73
CA GLU A 152 -2.37 14.04 -6.26
C GLU A 152 -1.37 14.91 -5.50
N GLU A 153 -0.11 14.94 -5.95
CA GLU A 153 0.93 15.79 -5.38
C GLU A 153 0.57 17.28 -5.44
N VAL A 154 -0.17 17.73 -6.46
CA VAL A 154 -0.61 19.11 -6.60
C VAL A 154 -1.89 19.37 -5.81
N VAL A 155 -2.93 18.54 -5.97
CA VAL A 155 -4.26 18.78 -5.38
C VAL A 155 -4.34 18.43 -3.89
N LYS A 156 -3.42 17.60 -3.39
CA LYS A 156 -3.33 17.18 -1.97
C LYS A 156 -4.51 16.37 -1.44
N VAL A 157 -5.28 15.80 -2.34
CA VAL A 157 -6.40 14.88 -2.07
C VAL A 157 -6.28 13.66 -2.96
N LYS A 158 -7.05 12.61 -2.68
CA LYS A 158 -7.09 11.38 -3.49
C LYS A 158 -7.50 11.73 -4.92
N VAL A 159 -6.86 11.14 -5.91
CA VAL A 159 -7.27 11.27 -7.32
C VAL A 159 -7.61 9.89 -7.85
N ILE A 160 -8.77 9.79 -8.48
CA ILE A 160 -9.17 8.59 -9.22
C ILE A 160 -9.52 8.97 -10.66
N ASP A 161 -9.36 8.03 -11.59
CA ASP A 161 -9.89 8.18 -12.94
C ASP A 161 -11.26 7.50 -13.09
N ARG A 162 -11.86 7.68 -14.27
CA ARG A 162 -13.12 7.07 -14.66
C ARG A 162 -13.09 5.53 -14.51
N THR A 163 -11.97 4.88 -14.82
CA THR A 163 -11.85 3.43 -14.68
C THR A 163 -11.97 3.01 -13.22
N ALA A 164 -11.25 3.69 -12.32
CA ALA A 164 -11.31 3.43 -10.89
C ALA A 164 -12.68 3.78 -10.27
N LEU A 165 -13.43 4.72 -10.85
CA LEU A 165 -14.79 5.04 -10.39
C LEU A 165 -15.80 3.90 -10.68
N ILE A 166 -15.61 3.17 -11.78
CA ILE A 166 -16.54 2.15 -12.26
C ILE A 166 -16.35 0.79 -11.56
N LEU A 167 -15.19 0.56 -10.93
CA LEU A 167 -14.81 -0.71 -10.28
C LEU A 167 -15.19 -0.74 -8.80
#